data_AF-A0A4Y2F4S6-F1
#
_entry.id   AF-A0A4Y2F4S6-F1
#
_cell.length_a   1.000
_cell.length_b   1.000
_cell.length_c   1.000
_cell.angle_alpha   90.00
_cell.angle_beta   90.00
_cell.angle_gamma   90.00
#
_symmetry.space_group_name_H-M   'P 1'
#
loop_
_entity.id
_entity.type
_entity.pdbx_description
1 polymer ?
#
loop_
_entity_poly.entity_id
_entity_poly.type
_entity_poly.pdbx_seq_one_letter_code
_entity_poly.pdbx_strand_id
1 'polypeptide(L)'
;MWPLNEFILSHKSHTVVRVAVHLPQQQLVVYQDGQGEQTIERAALRKTTLTSWFELNKNDPSAYNISYSDIPQYYVFDKSTTNWKKRQRGGQIFIGRLPVELKARPILTVNNERSMEINNTVLKFMPGNETIYKAVDTIISEDIQVQLTFPEVFLNSLTPTGLPPYELKLKIVCIIMLVRNLAPFKGLYNGTRLIVIKVQQINIQSKSFDSSETFLIPRIPLIPSEINMPFKFKRMQLSIRLAFTMAINKSQGQTFEKICLVLNEPVFSHGQLYVVCQEHNRLNLFLW
;
A
#
# COMPACT_ATOMS: atom_id res chain seq x y z
N MET A 1 28.87 -21.05 -19.61
CA MET A 1 29.48 -19.80 -19.12
C MET A 1 29.42 -18.76 -20.23
N TRP A 2 28.33 -17.99 -20.28
CA TRP A 2 28.15 -16.68 -20.95
C TRP A 2 27.02 -15.96 -20.19
N PRO A 3 27.06 -14.61 -20.02
CA PRO A 3 26.53 -13.92 -18.84
C PRO A 3 25.31 -13.00 -19.12
N LEU A 4 24.71 -12.48 -18.04
CA LEU A 4 23.90 -11.26 -17.92
C LEU A 4 22.60 -11.15 -18.74
N ASN A 5 21.45 -11.12 -18.04
CA ASN A 5 20.49 -10.01 -18.17
C ASN A 5 19.49 -10.01 -17.01
N GLU A 6 19.64 -9.03 -16.13
CA GLU A 6 18.62 -8.60 -15.17
C GLU A 6 17.44 -7.99 -15.92
N PHE A 7 16.34 -8.73 -16.05
CA PHE A 7 15.09 -8.15 -16.55
C PHE A 7 14.34 -7.48 -15.40
N ILE A 8 14.50 -6.16 -15.29
CA ILE A 8 13.63 -5.30 -14.46
C ILE A 8 12.28 -5.14 -15.18
N LEU A 9 11.31 -5.98 -14.83
CA LEU A 9 9.98 -6.04 -15.47
C LEU A 9 8.90 -5.30 -14.67
N SER A 10 9.01 -3.97 -14.57
CA SER A 10 7.82 -3.12 -14.39
C SER A 10 8.08 -1.68 -14.86
N HIS A 11 8.06 -1.44 -16.17
CA HIS A 11 7.69 -0.12 -16.64
C HIS A 11 6.18 -0.11 -16.88
N LYS A 12 5.42 0.48 -15.93
CA LYS A 12 4.29 1.30 -16.36
C LYS A 12 4.90 2.30 -17.35
N SER A 13 4.41 2.39 -18.57
CA SER A 13 4.83 3.44 -19.50
C SER A 13 4.64 4.76 -18.75
N HIS A 14 5.74 5.40 -18.38
CA HIS A 14 5.73 6.70 -17.73
C HIS A 14 4.87 7.62 -18.60
N THR A 15 4.17 8.60 -18.00
CA THR A 15 3.62 9.70 -18.79
C THR A 15 4.73 10.24 -19.67
N VAL A 16 4.63 10.01 -20.98
CA VAL A 16 5.65 10.46 -21.93
C VAL A 16 5.47 11.96 -22.07
N VAL A 17 6.30 12.71 -21.35
CA VAL A 17 6.36 14.17 -21.48
C VAL A 17 7.26 14.47 -22.67
N ARG A 18 6.66 14.88 -23.79
CA ARG A 18 7.43 15.40 -24.92
C ARG A 18 7.86 16.82 -24.62
N VAL A 19 9.16 17.01 -24.66
CA VAL A 19 9.82 18.27 -24.37
C VAL A 19 10.27 18.86 -25.71
N ALA A 20 9.99 20.15 -25.96
CA ALA A 20 10.22 20.75 -27.28
C ALA A 20 11.69 21.12 -27.46
N VAL A 21 12.28 20.87 -28.62
CA VAL A 21 13.67 21.27 -28.96
C VAL A 21 13.62 22.18 -30.19
N HIS A 22 14.06 23.42 -30.05
CA HIS A 22 14.05 24.43 -31.10
C HIS A 22 14.99 25.60 -30.74
N LEU A 23 15.38 26.42 -31.71
CA LEU A 23 16.07 27.68 -31.45
C LEU A 23 15.07 28.77 -31.00
N PRO A 24 15.52 29.86 -30.34
CA PRO A 24 14.66 31.00 -30.05
C PRO A 24 13.93 31.47 -31.32
N GLN A 25 12.61 31.65 -31.21
CA GLN A 25 11.72 32.05 -32.32
C GLN A 25 11.55 31.03 -33.47
N GLN A 26 12.16 29.84 -33.39
CA GLN A 26 11.98 28.75 -34.38
C GLN A 26 11.08 27.63 -33.86
N GLN A 27 10.10 27.97 -33.02
CA GLN A 27 9.17 27.01 -32.47
C GLN A 27 8.16 26.55 -33.52
N LEU A 28 7.92 25.24 -33.62
CA LEU A 28 6.90 24.68 -34.47
C LEU A 28 5.51 25.09 -33.95
N VAL A 29 4.76 25.84 -34.75
CA VAL A 29 3.38 26.21 -34.47
C VAL A 29 2.48 25.46 -35.43
N VAL A 30 1.64 24.56 -34.88
CA VAL A 30 0.64 23.82 -35.66
C VAL A 30 -0.71 24.49 -35.46
N TYR A 31 -1.38 24.87 -36.54
CA TYR A 31 -2.70 25.50 -36.53
C TYR A 31 -3.64 24.80 -37.52
N GLN A 32 -4.95 24.97 -37.33
CA GLN A 32 -5.97 24.53 -38.28
C GLN A 32 -6.26 25.66 -39.27
N ASP A 33 -6.63 25.31 -40.50
CA ASP A 33 -6.93 26.29 -41.56
C ASP A 33 -7.93 27.35 -41.07
N GLY A 34 -7.58 28.62 -41.28
CA GLY A 34 -8.36 29.78 -40.82
C GLY A 34 -8.04 30.29 -39.40
N GLN A 35 -7.16 29.64 -38.63
CA GLN A 35 -6.74 30.09 -37.28
C GLN A 35 -5.24 30.46 -37.17
N GLY A 36 -4.55 30.61 -38.30
CA GLY A 36 -3.10 30.81 -38.36
C GLY A 36 -2.62 32.02 -37.56
N GLU A 37 -3.11 33.22 -37.89
CA GLU A 37 -2.65 34.48 -37.29
C GLU A 37 -2.81 34.50 -35.75
N GLN A 38 -4.00 34.15 -35.26
CA GLN A 38 -4.26 34.11 -33.80
C GLN A 38 -3.40 33.06 -33.08
N THR A 39 -3.09 31.94 -33.73
CA THR A 39 -2.24 30.89 -33.15
C THR A 39 -0.78 31.32 -33.09
N ILE A 40 -0.31 32.04 -34.11
CA ILE A 40 1.04 32.62 -34.18
C ILE A 40 1.21 33.69 -33.09
N GLU A 41 0.27 34.61 -32.93
CA GLU A 41 0.31 35.63 -31.87
C GLU A 41 0.33 35.00 -30.46
N ARG A 42 -0.51 34.00 -30.23
CA ARG A 42 -0.53 33.26 -28.95
C ARG A 42 0.78 32.50 -28.70
N ALA A 43 1.40 31.94 -29.74
CA ALA A 43 2.68 31.25 -29.63
C ALA A 43 3.83 32.23 -29.34
N ALA A 44 3.78 33.45 -29.89
CA ALA A 44 4.77 34.50 -29.62
C ALA A 44 4.75 34.98 -28.16
N LEU A 45 3.58 34.96 -27.51
CA LEU A 45 3.41 35.41 -26.11
C LEU A 45 3.73 34.34 -25.06
N ARG A 46 3.85 33.07 -25.45
CA ARG A 46 3.98 31.94 -24.51
C ARG A 46 5.40 31.38 -24.50
N LYS A 47 5.91 31.10 -23.31
CA LYS A 47 7.16 30.35 -23.15
C LYS A 47 6.92 28.89 -23.48
N THR A 48 7.86 28.32 -24.24
CA THR A 48 7.96 26.89 -24.48
C THR A 48 8.60 26.19 -23.30
N THR A 49 8.55 24.85 -23.28
CA THR A 49 9.25 24.05 -22.27
C THR A 49 10.76 24.35 -22.25
N LEU A 50 11.36 24.68 -23.40
CA LEU A 50 12.79 24.95 -23.53
C LEU A 50 13.16 26.34 -23.06
N THR A 51 12.45 27.35 -23.53
CA THR A 51 12.69 28.75 -23.15
C THR A 51 12.44 28.96 -21.66
N SER A 52 11.40 28.33 -21.12
CA SER A 52 11.15 28.31 -19.68
C SER A 52 12.22 27.55 -18.90
N TRP A 53 12.84 26.51 -19.47
CA TRP A 53 13.94 25.78 -18.82
C TRP A 53 15.20 26.64 -18.71
N PHE A 54 15.53 27.44 -19.72
CA PHE A 54 16.63 28.40 -19.64
C PHE A 54 16.40 29.43 -18.52
N GLU A 55 15.19 29.96 -18.40
CA GLU A 55 14.85 30.87 -17.31
C GLU A 55 14.91 30.20 -15.94
N LEU A 56 14.44 28.95 -15.83
CA LEU A 56 14.56 28.16 -14.60
C LEU A 56 16.03 28.01 -14.19
N ASN A 57 16.91 27.70 -15.14
CA ASN A 57 18.35 27.60 -14.90
C ASN A 57 19.03 28.94 -14.60
N LYS A 58 18.38 30.07 -14.83
CA LYS A 58 18.88 31.37 -14.37
C LYS A 58 18.46 31.65 -12.92
N ASN A 59 17.28 31.20 -12.54
CA ASN A 59 16.60 31.65 -11.33
C ASN A 59 16.58 30.62 -10.17
N ASP A 60 16.74 29.32 -10.43
CA ASP A 60 16.76 28.26 -9.41
C ASP A 60 18.09 27.49 -9.45
N PRO A 61 18.98 27.68 -8.45
CA PRO A 61 20.22 26.92 -8.32
C PRO A 61 20.03 25.40 -8.28
N SER A 62 18.86 24.92 -7.85
CA SER A 62 18.55 23.49 -7.82
C SER A 62 18.41 22.88 -9.22
N ALA A 63 18.29 23.71 -10.27
CA ALA A 63 18.10 23.26 -11.64
C ALA A 63 19.40 23.14 -12.45
N TYR A 64 20.51 23.74 -11.98
CA TYR A 64 21.75 23.91 -12.76
C TYR A 64 22.36 22.59 -13.26
N ASN A 65 22.21 21.52 -12.49
CA ASN A 65 22.79 20.22 -12.80
C ASN A 65 21.78 19.23 -13.41
N ILE A 66 20.61 19.70 -13.83
CA ILE A 66 19.56 18.85 -14.38
C ILE A 66 19.47 19.09 -15.89
N SER A 67 19.77 18.04 -16.67
CA SER A 67 19.67 18.10 -18.12
C SER A 67 18.23 18.42 -18.56
N TYR A 68 18.09 19.03 -19.74
CA TYR A 68 16.76 19.35 -20.27
C TYR A 68 15.89 18.11 -20.51
N SER A 69 16.48 16.96 -20.84
CA SER A 69 15.78 15.68 -20.94
C SER A 69 15.29 15.16 -19.59
N ASP A 70 16.00 15.48 -18.51
CA ASP A 70 15.69 15.00 -17.16
C ASP A 70 14.83 15.96 -16.34
N ILE A 71 14.67 17.22 -16.80
CA ILE A 71 13.87 18.22 -16.07
C ILE A 71 12.45 17.74 -15.71
N PRO A 72 11.71 16.98 -16.55
CA PRO A 72 10.38 16.49 -16.19
C PRO A 72 10.38 15.51 -15.02
N GLN A 73 11.52 14.97 -14.59
CA GLN A 73 11.61 14.13 -13.40
C GLN A 73 11.53 14.94 -12.09
N TYR A 74 11.98 16.20 -12.13
CA TYR A 74 12.17 17.07 -10.97
C TYR A 74 11.25 18.29 -10.95
N TYR A 75 10.72 18.70 -12.10
CA TYR A 75 9.82 19.83 -12.24
C TYR A 75 8.55 19.42 -13.02
N VAL A 76 7.50 20.21 -12.90
CA VAL A 76 6.25 20.08 -13.67
C VAL A 76 6.08 21.37 -14.46
N PHE A 77 5.85 21.26 -15.76
CA PHE A 77 5.58 22.42 -16.60
C PHE A 77 4.12 22.85 -16.44
N ASP A 78 3.90 24.04 -15.91
CA ASP A 78 2.58 24.63 -15.78
C ASP A 78 2.20 25.33 -17.09
N LYS A 79 1.27 24.75 -17.84
CA LYS A 79 0.82 25.29 -19.12
C LYS A 79 0.14 26.65 -18.98
N SER A 80 -0.45 26.97 -17.82
CA SER A 80 -1.16 28.24 -17.61
C SER A 80 -0.18 29.41 -17.44
N THR A 81 0.85 29.22 -16.62
CA THR A 81 1.89 30.22 -16.34
C THR A 81 3.09 30.11 -17.28
N THR A 82 3.17 29.05 -18.09
CA THR A 82 4.30 28.72 -18.98
C THR A 82 5.65 28.61 -18.26
N ASN A 83 5.62 28.20 -16.99
CA ASN A 83 6.78 28.10 -16.12
C ASN A 83 6.98 26.69 -15.57
N TRP A 84 8.23 26.30 -15.36
CA TRP A 84 8.57 25.12 -14.58
C TRP A 84 8.37 25.38 -13.08
N LYS A 85 7.61 24.52 -12.43
CA LYS A 85 7.44 24.52 -10.97
C LYS A 85 8.10 23.29 -10.38
N LYS A 86 8.83 23.47 -9.27
CA LYS A 86 9.47 22.35 -8.57
C LYS A 86 8.42 21.29 -8.28
N ARG A 87 8.70 20.06 -8.71
CA ARG A 87 7.77 18.96 -8.52
C ARG A 87 7.66 18.72 -7.03
N GLN A 88 6.49 19.02 -6.48
CA GLN A 88 6.16 18.58 -5.14
C GLN A 88 5.92 17.07 -5.21
N ARG A 89 6.99 16.29 -5.10
CA ARG A 89 6.88 14.90 -4.63
C ARG A 89 6.55 15.03 -3.15
N GLY A 90 5.27 15.19 -2.84
CA GLY A 90 4.82 15.29 -1.46
C GLY A 90 5.45 14.15 -0.65
N GLY A 91 5.99 14.45 0.53
CA GLY A 91 6.33 13.44 1.55
C GLY A 91 5.12 12.58 1.96
N GLN A 92 3.94 12.90 1.45
CA GLN A 92 2.85 11.97 1.23
C GLN A 92 3.06 11.26 -0.11
N ILE A 93 3.72 10.10 -0.06
CA ILE A 93 3.39 9.03 -1.01
C ILE A 93 1.86 8.94 -1.10
N PHE A 94 1.39 8.54 -2.28
CA PHE A 94 0.05 8.16 -2.74
C PHE A 94 -0.80 7.29 -1.77
N ILE A 95 -0.80 7.59 -0.48
CA ILE A 95 -1.40 6.82 0.60
C ILE A 95 -2.93 6.84 0.50
N GLY A 96 -3.53 7.87 -0.12
CA GLY A 96 -4.96 7.83 -0.45
C GLY A 96 -5.30 6.87 -1.60
N ARG A 97 -4.39 6.65 -2.55
CA ARG A 97 -4.63 5.77 -3.71
C ARG A 97 -4.24 4.31 -3.45
N LEU A 98 -3.21 4.08 -2.65
CA LEU A 98 -2.72 2.72 -2.34
C LEU A 98 -3.82 1.80 -1.78
N PRO A 99 -4.64 2.21 -0.78
CA PRO A 99 -5.75 1.40 -0.31
C PRO A 99 -6.76 1.08 -1.42
N VAL A 100 -7.12 2.08 -2.23
CA VAL A 100 -8.08 1.89 -3.32
C VAL A 100 -7.55 0.91 -4.36
N GLU A 101 -6.27 0.99 -4.71
CA GLU A 101 -5.62 0.05 -5.63
C GLU A 101 -5.57 -1.38 -5.05
N LEU A 102 -5.18 -1.53 -3.78
CA LEU A 102 -5.09 -2.83 -3.10
C LEU A 102 -6.47 -3.45 -2.78
N LYS A 103 -7.55 -2.67 -2.86
CA LYS A 103 -8.92 -3.19 -2.79
C LYS A 103 -9.20 -4.08 -4.01
N ALA A 104 -9.03 -3.51 -5.20
CA ALA A 104 -9.30 -4.17 -6.48
C ALA A 104 -8.20 -5.15 -6.88
N ARG A 105 -6.97 -4.92 -6.38
CA ARG A 105 -5.76 -5.67 -6.74
C ARG A 105 -4.99 -6.12 -5.49
N PRO A 106 -5.49 -7.10 -4.72
CA PRO A 106 -4.79 -7.57 -3.54
C PRO A 106 -3.49 -8.29 -3.92
N ILE A 107 -2.57 -8.30 -2.96
CA ILE A 107 -1.35 -9.11 -3.01
C ILE A 107 -1.61 -10.36 -2.19
N LEU A 108 -1.44 -11.52 -2.82
CA LEU A 108 -1.66 -12.84 -2.25
C LEU A 108 -0.33 -13.54 -2.00
N THR A 109 -0.27 -14.27 -0.89
CA THR A 109 0.92 -14.99 -0.42
C THR A 109 0.55 -16.45 -0.11
N VAL A 110 1.56 -17.33 -0.13
CA VAL A 110 1.34 -18.78 0.09
C VAL A 110 0.82 -19.11 1.49
N ASN A 111 1.25 -18.38 2.53
CA ASN A 111 0.90 -18.65 3.92
C ASN A 111 0.76 -17.35 4.76
N ASN A 112 0.21 -17.49 5.96
CA ASN A 112 -0.05 -16.35 6.86
C ASN A 112 1.23 -15.72 7.42
N GLU A 113 2.28 -16.52 7.62
CA GLU A 113 3.56 -16.05 8.16
C GLU A 113 4.24 -15.08 7.18
N ARG A 114 4.35 -15.49 5.91
CA ARG A 114 4.90 -14.64 4.86
C ARG A 114 4.06 -13.37 4.64
N SER A 115 2.74 -13.50 4.70
CA SER A 115 1.83 -12.35 4.66
C SER A 115 2.17 -11.34 5.76
N MET A 116 2.40 -11.82 6.98
CA MET A 116 2.73 -10.99 8.13
C MET A 116 4.08 -10.29 7.96
N GLU A 117 5.11 -10.98 7.48
CA GLU A 117 6.43 -10.39 7.19
C GLU A 117 6.36 -9.26 6.16
N ILE A 118 5.68 -9.49 5.05
CA ILE A 118 5.53 -8.49 3.98
C ILE A 118 4.71 -7.31 4.50
N ASN A 119 3.61 -7.57 5.21
CA ASN A 119 2.77 -6.54 5.80
C ASN A 119 3.56 -5.62 6.76
N ASN A 120 4.39 -6.20 7.63
CA ASN A 120 5.25 -5.44 8.53
C ASN A 120 6.33 -4.66 7.77
N THR A 121 6.89 -5.23 6.71
CA THR A 121 7.88 -4.57 5.86
C THR A 121 7.28 -3.37 5.13
N VAL A 122 6.10 -3.52 4.53
CA VAL A 122 5.36 -2.43 3.88
C VAL A 122 5.08 -1.31 4.88
N LEU A 123 4.65 -1.64 6.10
CA LEU A 123 4.38 -0.62 7.13
C LEU A 123 5.63 0.21 7.49
N LYS A 124 6.83 -0.41 7.55
CA LYS A 124 8.08 0.31 7.81
C LYS A 124 8.34 1.39 6.76
N PHE A 125 8.10 1.08 5.49
CA PHE A 125 8.29 2.02 4.37
C PHE A 125 7.17 3.06 4.24
N MET A 126 6.02 2.86 4.88
CA MET A 126 4.96 3.87 4.88
C MET A 126 5.41 5.14 5.61
N PRO A 127 5.15 6.34 5.06
CA PRO A 127 5.36 7.58 5.78
C PRO A 127 4.41 7.69 6.98
N GLY A 128 4.78 8.52 7.96
CA GLY A 128 3.97 8.83 9.13
C GLY A 128 4.43 8.13 10.41
N ASN A 129 3.92 8.63 11.53
CA ASN A 129 4.29 8.15 12.86
C ASN A 129 3.70 6.76 13.12
N GLU A 130 4.55 5.85 13.55
CA GLU A 130 4.16 4.52 14.01
C GLU A 130 3.59 4.60 15.43
N THR A 131 2.46 3.93 15.66
CA THR A 131 1.90 3.71 16.99
C THR A 131 1.92 2.22 17.29
N ILE A 132 2.41 1.86 18.48
CA ILE A 132 2.59 0.48 18.91
C ILE A 132 1.55 0.15 19.97
N TYR A 133 0.75 -0.89 19.72
CA TYR A 133 -0.21 -1.45 20.68
C TYR A 133 0.32 -2.79 21.18
N LYS A 134 0.81 -2.82 22.42
CA LYS A 134 1.16 -4.07 23.11
C LYS A 134 -0.09 -4.70 23.72
N ALA A 135 -0.24 -6.00 23.54
CA ALA A 135 -1.31 -6.78 24.13
C ALA A 135 -1.04 -7.07 25.61
N VAL A 136 -2.05 -7.59 26.30
CA VAL A 136 -1.90 -8.22 27.62
C VAL A 136 -2.35 -9.66 27.50
N ASP A 137 -1.45 -10.59 27.78
CA ASP A 137 -1.74 -12.02 27.73
C ASP A 137 -1.96 -12.55 29.14
N THR A 138 -2.90 -13.47 29.30
CA THR A 138 -3.26 -14.03 30.61
C THR A 138 -3.65 -15.48 30.46
N ILE A 139 -3.06 -16.35 31.28
CA ILE A 139 -3.45 -17.76 31.34
C ILE A 139 -4.86 -17.88 31.94
N ILE A 140 -5.68 -18.75 31.36
CA ILE A 140 -7.02 -19.08 31.84
C ILE A 140 -6.90 -20.42 32.58
N SER A 141 -6.36 -20.37 33.80
CA SER A 141 -6.25 -21.51 34.70
C SER A 141 -6.22 -21.02 36.14
N GLU A 142 -6.89 -21.74 37.04
CA GLU A 142 -6.81 -21.50 38.50
C GLU A 142 -5.57 -22.16 39.11
N ASP A 143 -4.92 -23.07 38.38
CA ASP A 143 -3.71 -23.74 38.83
C ASP A 143 -2.49 -22.80 38.76
N ILE A 144 -1.97 -22.41 39.92
CA ILE A 144 -0.79 -21.56 40.09
C ILE A 144 0.45 -22.21 39.47
N GLN A 145 0.58 -23.54 39.51
CA GLN A 145 1.72 -24.23 38.91
C GLN A 145 1.74 -24.04 37.39
N VAL A 146 0.57 -24.09 36.74
CA VAL A 146 0.44 -23.80 35.31
C VAL A 146 0.83 -22.35 35.02
N GLN A 147 0.41 -21.40 35.85
CA GLN A 147 0.77 -19.98 35.67
C GLN A 147 2.28 -19.73 35.81
N LEU A 148 2.95 -20.43 36.74
CA LEU A 148 4.40 -20.34 36.93
C LEU A 148 5.18 -21.08 35.84
N THR A 149 4.62 -22.16 35.30
CA THR A 149 5.28 -22.97 34.24
C THR A 149 5.38 -22.20 32.93
N PHE A 150 4.41 -21.34 32.61
CA PHE A 150 4.36 -20.62 31.33
C PHE A 150 4.53 -19.10 31.54
N PRO A 151 5.76 -18.57 31.42
CA PRO A 151 6.02 -17.15 31.66
C PRO A 151 5.38 -16.26 30.59
N GLU A 152 5.09 -15.00 30.94
CA GLU A 152 4.47 -14.03 30.02
C GLU A 152 5.27 -13.83 28.72
N VAL A 153 6.60 -13.85 28.79
CA VAL A 153 7.47 -13.71 27.60
C VAL A 153 7.19 -14.80 26.56
N PHE A 154 6.95 -16.03 27.03
CA PHE A 154 6.56 -17.13 26.16
C PHE A 154 5.19 -16.88 25.54
N LEU A 155 4.19 -16.47 26.33
CA LEU A 155 2.86 -16.12 25.81
C LEU A 155 2.91 -15.03 24.74
N ASN A 156 3.72 -13.99 24.98
CA ASN A 156 3.88 -12.85 24.09
C ASN A 156 4.51 -13.25 22.73
N SER A 157 5.31 -14.32 22.69
CA SER A 157 5.85 -14.86 21.43
C SER A 157 4.83 -15.62 20.59
N LEU A 158 3.73 -16.10 21.19
CA LEU A 158 2.72 -16.88 20.49
C LEU A 158 1.82 -15.97 19.64
N THR A 159 1.60 -16.35 18.38
CA THR A 159 0.61 -15.70 17.50
C THR A 159 -0.21 -16.77 16.75
N PRO A 160 -1.02 -17.58 17.48
CA PRO A 160 -1.82 -18.64 16.88
C PRO A 160 -2.87 -18.08 15.92
N THR A 161 -3.42 -18.97 15.08
CA THR A 161 -4.48 -18.63 14.13
C THR A 161 -5.67 -18.01 14.87
N GLY A 162 -6.16 -16.87 14.36
CA GLY A 162 -7.31 -16.16 14.94
C GLY A 162 -6.98 -15.19 16.07
N LEU A 163 -5.71 -15.06 16.49
CA LEU A 163 -5.27 -13.99 17.40
C LEU A 163 -4.51 -12.89 16.67
N PRO A 164 -4.63 -11.61 17.04
CA PRO A 164 -3.69 -10.57 16.61
C PRO A 164 -2.30 -10.80 17.22
N PRO A 165 -1.23 -10.25 16.62
CA PRO A 165 0.11 -10.29 17.21
C PRO A 165 0.13 -9.58 18.58
N TYR A 166 1.05 -10.00 19.46
CA TYR A 166 1.26 -9.34 20.75
C TYR A 166 1.61 -7.86 20.57
N GLU A 167 2.58 -7.57 19.69
CA GLU A 167 2.94 -6.21 19.32
C GLU A 167 2.31 -5.86 17.97
N LEU A 168 1.33 -4.96 17.98
CA LEU A 168 0.68 -4.49 16.77
C LEU A 168 1.13 -3.07 16.43
N LYS A 169 1.77 -2.92 15.27
CA LYS A 169 2.25 -1.64 14.75
C LYS A 169 1.27 -1.09 13.74
N LEU A 170 0.88 0.18 13.88
CA LEU A 170 -0.07 0.85 13.00
C LEU A 170 0.40 2.24 12.61
N LYS A 171 0.02 2.68 11.42
CA LYS A 171 0.18 4.03 10.90
C LYS A 171 -1.14 4.51 10.31
N ILE A 172 -1.36 5.81 10.27
CA ILE A 172 -2.56 6.37 9.64
C ILE A 172 -2.60 5.94 8.15
N VAL A 173 -3.78 5.53 7.70
CA VAL A 173 -4.10 4.97 6.37
C VAL A 173 -3.50 3.58 6.09
N CYS A 174 -2.94 2.88 7.08
CA CYS A 174 -2.62 1.47 6.87
C CYS A 174 -3.89 0.63 6.65
N ILE A 175 -3.75 -0.45 5.89
CA ILE A 175 -4.83 -1.40 5.65
C ILE A 175 -4.77 -2.48 6.72
N ILE A 176 -5.91 -2.70 7.36
CA ILE A 176 -6.08 -3.71 8.41
C ILE A 176 -7.22 -4.66 8.03
N MET A 177 -7.27 -5.81 8.69
CA MET A 177 -8.31 -6.81 8.55
C MET A 177 -8.79 -7.23 9.93
N LEU A 178 -10.11 -7.32 10.12
CA LEU A 178 -10.70 -7.85 11.35
C LEU A 178 -10.40 -9.34 11.49
N VAL A 179 -10.04 -9.80 12.69
CA VAL A 179 -9.86 -11.23 13.00
C VAL A 179 -11.07 -11.88 13.69
N ARG A 180 -12.09 -11.09 14.02
CA ARG A 180 -13.33 -11.52 14.65
C ARG A 180 -14.50 -10.70 14.13
N ASN A 181 -15.70 -11.26 14.26
CA ASN A 181 -16.94 -10.53 14.04
C ASN A 181 -17.10 -9.49 15.16
N LEU A 182 -17.27 -8.22 14.80
CA LEU A 182 -17.50 -7.13 15.75
C LEU A 182 -18.94 -6.62 15.70
N ALA A 183 -19.42 -6.33 14.49
CA ALA A 183 -20.78 -5.86 14.25
C ALA A 183 -21.27 -6.41 12.89
N PRO A 184 -21.73 -7.67 12.86
CA PRO A 184 -22.26 -8.31 11.65
C PRO A 184 -23.29 -7.47 10.91
N PHE A 185 -24.23 -6.86 11.65
CA PHE A 185 -25.28 -6.01 11.09
C PHE A 185 -24.76 -4.75 10.38
N LYS A 186 -23.50 -4.35 10.63
CA LYS A 186 -22.80 -3.25 9.95
C LYS A 186 -21.77 -3.73 8.91
N GLY A 187 -21.74 -5.02 8.59
CA GLY A 187 -20.75 -5.58 7.67
C GLY A 187 -19.36 -5.83 8.28
N LEU A 188 -19.20 -5.72 9.61
CA LEU A 188 -17.93 -5.94 10.30
C LEU A 188 -17.76 -7.41 10.72
N TYR A 189 -17.45 -8.24 9.73
CA TYR A 189 -17.16 -9.67 9.86
C TYR A 189 -15.65 -9.94 9.95
N ASN A 190 -15.28 -11.13 10.40
CA ASN A 190 -13.91 -11.64 10.27
C ASN A 190 -13.50 -11.62 8.79
N GLY A 191 -12.32 -11.08 8.48
CA GLY A 191 -11.85 -10.89 7.12
C GLY A 191 -12.19 -9.53 6.50
N THR A 192 -13.09 -8.74 7.09
CA THR A 192 -13.40 -7.40 6.59
C THR A 192 -12.15 -6.52 6.64
N ARG A 193 -11.73 -6.01 5.48
CA ARG A 193 -10.59 -5.08 5.36
C ARG A 193 -11.06 -3.63 5.56
N LEU A 194 -10.30 -2.88 6.34
CA LEU A 194 -10.58 -1.49 6.71
C LEU A 194 -9.32 -0.64 6.57
N ILE A 195 -9.50 0.68 6.47
CA ILE A 195 -8.43 1.68 6.42
C ILE A 195 -8.41 2.43 7.74
N VAL A 196 -7.24 2.51 8.38
CA VAL A 196 -7.06 3.30 9.61
C VAL A 196 -7.14 4.79 9.29
N ILE A 197 -8.02 5.53 9.95
CA ILE A 197 -8.15 6.98 9.78
C ILE A 197 -7.44 7.70 10.93
N LYS A 198 -7.60 7.16 12.14
CA LYS A 198 -7.08 7.76 13.36
C LYS A 198 -6.63 6.68 14.32
N VAL A 199 -5.48 6.92 14.93
CA VAL A 199 -4.93 6.11 16.02
C VAL A 199 -5.07 6.89 17.33
N GLN A 200 -5.53 6.22 18.39
CA GLN A 200 -5.70 6.79 19.73
C GLN A 200 -5.10 5.83 20.77
N GLN A 201 -4.95 6.27 22.01
CA GLN A 201 -4.26 5.47 23.02
C GLN A 201 -4.91 4.09 23.29
N ILE A 202 -6.24 4.01 23.25
CA ILE A 202 -7.00 2.81 23.66
C ILE A 202 -7.77 2.13 22.52
N ASN A 203 -7.96 2.82 21.40
CA ASN A 203 -8.78 2.36 20.29
C ASN A 203 -8.27 2.96 18.97
N ILE A 204 -8.86 2.54 17.86
CA ILE A 204 -8.62 3.16 16.56
C ILE A 204 -9.94 3.49 15.86
N GLN A 205 -9.92 4.50 14.99
CA GLN A 205 -11.01 4.78 14.06
C GLN A 205 -10.60 4.31 12.66
N SER A 206 -11.49 3.58 12.02
CA SER A 206 -11.27 3.00 10.70
C SER A 206 -12.48 3.24 9.80
N LYS A 207 -12.34 3.08 8.49
CA LYS A 207 -13.45 3.07 7.53
C LYS A 207 -13.33 1.90 6.57
N SER A 208 -14.45 1.53 5.98
CA SER A 208 -14.48 0.63 4.82
C SER A 208 -13.93 1.33 3.57
N PHE A 209 -13.61 0.56 2.54
CA PHE A 209 -13.13 1.12 1.27
C PHE A 209 -14.21 1.89 0.50
N ASP A 210 -15.47 1.45 0.63
CA ASP A 210 -16.60 1.96 -0.17
C ASP A 210 -17.49 2.95 0.59
N SER A 211 -17.35 3.00 1.91
CA SER A 211 -18.19 3.81 2.78
C SER A 211 -17.37 4.90 3.44
N SER A 212 -17.97 6.08 3.56
CA SER A 212 -17.49 7.15 4.44
C SER A 212 -17.80 6.87 5.92
N GLU A 213 -18.62 5.86 6.23
CA GLU A 213 -18.90 5.45 7.59
C GLU A 213 -17.61 5.03 8.29
N THR A 214 -17.44 5.55 9.50
CA THR A 214 -16.28 5.24 10.33
C THR A 214 -16.69 4.35 11.49
N PHE A 215 -15.84 3.37 11.79
CA PHE A 215 -16.02 2.42 12.86
C PHE A 215 -14.91 2.59 13.90
N LEU A 216 -15.32 2.60 15.17
CA LEU A 216 -14.40 2.53 16.29
C LEU A 216 -14.07 1.06 16.57
N ILE A 217 -12.78 0.73 16.62
CA ILE A 217 -12.32 -0.62 16.95
C ILE A 217 -11.70 -0.58 18.34
N PRO A 218 -12.38 -1.13 19.36
CA PRO A 218 -11.84 -1.25 20.70
C PRO A 218 -10.93 -2.47 20.82
N ARG A 219 -10.13 -2.45 21.87
CA ARG A 219 -9.44 -3.63 22.38
C ARG A 219 -10.49 -4.60 22.93
N ILE A 220 -10.44 -5.88 22.56
CA ILE A 220 -11.31 -6.95 23.12
C ILE A 220 -10.53 -8.19 23.57
N PRO A 221 -10.96 -8.93 24.60
CA PRO A 221 -10.31 -10.18 25.00
C PRO A 221 -10.56 -11.26 23.94
N LEU A 222 -9.49 -11.93 23.52
CA LEU A 222 -9.50 -12.93 22.47
C LEU A 222 -8.91 -14.24 22.97
N ILE A 223 -9.63 -15.33 22.78
CA ILE A 223 -9.17 -16.68 23.09
C ILE A 223 -8.87 -17.37 21.76
N PRO A 224 -7.69 -17.99 21.57
CA PRO A 224 -7.42 -18.75 20.35
C PRO A 224 -8.40 -19.92 20.20
N SER A 225 -8.90 -20.14 18.99
CA SER A 225 -9.91 -21.18 18.71
C SER A 225 -9.31 -22.59 18.61
N GLU A 226 -8.05 -22.69 18.18
CA GLU A 226 -7.32 -23.94 18.00
C GLU A 226 -6.07 -23.88 18.87
N ILE A 227 -6.04 -24.72 19.90
CA ILE A 227 -4.90 -24.79 20.81
C ILE A 227 -4.60 -26.27 21.05
N ASN A 228 -3.66 -26.81 20.28
CA ASN A 228 -2.98 -28.04 20.62
C ASN A 228 -1.85 -27.75 21.64
N MET A 229 -2.14 -26.88 22.62
CA MET A 229 -1.23 -26.50 23.71
C MET A 229 -1.78 -27.01 25.04
N PRO A 230 -0.92 -27.31 26.01
CA PRO A 230 -1.34 -27.84 27.31
C PRO A 230 -2.04 -26.80 28.21
N PHE A 231 -2.25 -25.57 27.75
CA PHE A 231 -2.89 -24.50 28.51
C PHE A 231 -3.80 -23.64 27.63
N LYS A 232 -4.75 -22.95 28.26
CA LYS A 232 -5.57 -21.91 27.61
C LYS A 232 -5.09 -20.54 28.07
N PHE A 233 -5.08 -19.58 27.16
CA PHE A 233 -4.81 -18.18 27.50
C PHE A 233 -5.71 -17.24 26.71
N LYS A 234 -5.90 -16.03 27.22
CA LYS A 234 -6.58 -14.92 26.55
C LYS A 234 -5.57 -13.82 26.22
N ARG A 235 -5.77 -13.17 25.08
CA ARG A 235 -5.03 -11.99 24.64
C ARG A 235 -5.95 -10.79 24.59
N MET A 236 -5.58 -9.73 25.30
CA MET A 236 -6.30 -8.46 25.33
C MET A 236 -5.67 -7.50 24.31
N GLN A 237 -6.25 -7.40 23.11
CA GLN A 237 -5.72 -6.60 22.00
C GLN A 237 -6.84 -6.07 21.06
N LEU A 238 -6.50 -5.13 20.16
CA LEU A 238 -7.35 -4.79 19.01
C LEU A 238 -7.56 -6.04 18.14
N SER A 239 -8.80 -6.35 17.76
CA SER A 239 -9.15 -7.56 17.00
C SER A 239 -8.82 -7.43 15.51
N ILE A 240 -7.58 -7.06 15.18
CA ILE A 240 -7.13 -6.73 13.83
C ILE A 240 -5.73 -7.23 13.51
N ARG A 241 -5.41 -7.36 12.21
CA ARG A 241 -4.06 -7.59 11.68
C ARG A 241 -3.81 -6.65 10.49
N LEU A 242 -2.56 -6.34 10.18
CA LEU A 242 -2.20 -5.65 8.93
C LEU A 242 -2.59 -6.50 7.72
N ALA A 243 -3.02 -5.85 6.62
CA ALA A 243 -3.61 -6.54 5.48
C ALA A 243 -3.36 -5.84 4.13
N PHE A 244 -2.13 -5.40 3.87
CA PHE A 244 -1.70 -5.03 2.51
C PHE A 244 -1.62 -6.27 1.60
N THR A 245 -1.20 -7.38 2.20
CA THR A 245 -1.23 -8.72 1.63
C THR A 245 -2.13 -9.63 2.45
N MET A 246 -2.57 -10.75 1.86
CA MET A 246 -3.25 -11.83 2.56
C MET A 246 -2.79 -13.20 2.05
N ALA A 247 -3.03 -14.26 2.81
CA ALA A 247 -2.78 -15.62 2.34
C ALA A 247 -3.84 -16.06 1.31
N ILE A 248 -3.48 -16.91 0.34
CA ILE A 248 -4.39 -17.45 -0.68
C ILE A 248 -5.64 -18.09 -0.06
N ASN A 249 -5.48 -18.83 1.04
CA ASN A 249 -6.61 -19.48 1.70
C ASN A 249 -7.61 -18.45 2.29
N LYS A 250 -7.20 -17.20 2.49
CA LYS A 250 -8.07 -16.10 2.97
C LYS A 250 -8.77 -15.37 1.83
N SER A 251 -8.29 -15.48 0.59
CA SER A 251 -8.95 -14.90 -0.58
C SER A 251 -10.07 -15.77 -1.14
N GLN A 252 -10.16 -17.03 -0.73
CA GLN A 252 -11.19 -17.96 -1.23
C GLN A 252 -12.60 -17.40 -1.02
N GLY A 253 -13.41 -17.39 -2.09
CA GLY A 253 -14.77 -16.85 -2.07
C GLY A 253 -14.85 -15.32 -2.15
N GLN A 254 -13.73 -14.62 -2.41
CA GLN A 254 -13.71 -13.18 -2.72
C GLN A 254 -13.45 -12.95 -4.21
N THR A 255 -14.08 -11.92 -4.78
CA THR A 255 -13.87 -11.54 -6.18
C THR A 255 -12.96 -10.31 -6.27
N PHE A 256 -11.92 -10.41 -7.10
CA PHE A 256 -10.98 -9.31 -7.36
C PHE A 256 -10.85 -9.03 -8.88
N GLU A 257 -10.54 -7.79 -9.25
CA GLU A 257 -10.34 -7.43 -10.67
C GLU A 257 -9.03 -8.01 -11.22
N LYS A 258 -7.97 -7.95 -10.40
CA LYS A 258 -6.65 -8.53 -10.66
C LYS A 258 -6.07 -8.98 -9.35
N ILE A 259 -5.09 -9.87 -9.39
CA ILE A 259 -4.33 -10.28 -8.21
C ILE A 259 -2.83 -10.24 -8.50
N CYS A 260 -2.05 -9.98 -7.47
CA CYS A 260 -0.60 -10.17 -7.49
C CYS A 260 -0.28 -11.38 -6.61
N LEU A 261 0.53 -12.31 -7.09
CA LEU A 261 0.92 -13.52 -6.36
C LEU A 261 2.40 -13.47 -6.02
N VAL A 262 2.71 -13.69 -4.75
CA VAL A 262 4.08 -13.82 -4.26
C VAL A 262 4.37 -15.30 -4.03
N LEU A 263 5.20 -15.88 -4.91
CA LEU A 263 5.53 -17.32 -4.94
C LEU A 263 7.04 -17.54 -4.80
N ASN A 264 7.61 -17.09 -3.68
CA ASN A 264 9.03 -17.28 -3.40
C ASN A 264 9.34 -18.67 -2.80
N GLU A 265 8.32 -19.48 -2.53
CA GLU A 265 8.41 -20.84 -1.98
C GLU A 265 7.44 -21.79 -2.70
N PRO A 266 7.72 -23.11 -2.73
CA PRO A 266 6.82 -24.09 -3.34
C PRO A 266 5.45 -24.08 -2.66
N VAL A 267 4.40 -24.13 -3.49
CA VAL A 267 3.00 -24.11 -3.04
C VAL A 267 2.72 -25.37 -2.21
N PHE A 268 2.57 -25.20 -0.90
CA PHE A 268 2.60 -26.30 0.08
C PHE A 268 1.38 -27.24 0.03
N SER A 269 0.26 -26.83 -0.58
CA SER A 269 -0.96 -27.65 -0.60
C SER A 269 -1.56 -27.82 -2.00
N HIS A 270 -1.99 -29.05 -2.31
CA HIS A 270 -2.75 -29.39 -3.51
C HIS A 270 -4.05 -28.55 -3.53
N GLY A 271 -4.17 -27.61 -4.47
CA GLY A 271 -5.34 -26.75 -4.62
C GLY A 271 -5.11 -25.25 -4.45
N GLN A 272 -3.98 -24.79 -3.91
CA GLN A 272 -3.73 -23.34 -3.77
C GLN A 272 -3.57 -22.63 -5.11
N LEU A 273 -2.83 -23.24 -6.05
CA LEU A 273 -2.74 -22.72 -7.41
C LEU A 273 -4.11 -22.81 -8.13
N TYR A 274 -4.89 -23.83 -7.81
CA TYR A 274 -6.22 -24.04 -8.38
C TYR A 274 -7.23 -23.00 -7.92
N VAL A 275 -7.28 -22.66 -6.63
CA VAL A 275 -8.10 -21.55 -6.08
C VAL A 275 -7.82 -20.25 -6.85
N VAL A 276 -6.53 -19.97 -7.09
CA VAL A 276 -6.11 -18.79 -7.84
C VAL A 276 -6.54 -18.86 -9.31
N CYS A 277 -6.33 -19.99 -9.98
CA CYS A 277 -6.65 -20.15 -11.39
C CYS A 277 -8.16 -20.24 -11.68
N GLN A 278 -8.95 -20.81 -10.77
CA GLN A 278 -10.37 -21.05 -10.97
C GLN A 278 -11.22 -19.80 -10.72
N GLU A 279 -10.88 -19.01 -9.70
CA GLU A 279 -11.71 -17.86 -9.33
C GLU A 279 -11.39 -16.59 -10.14
N HIS A 280 -10.25 -16.49 -10.83
CA HIS A 280 -9.76 -15.23 -11.40
C HIS A 280 -9.39 -15.36 -12.89
N ASN A 281 -10.39 -15.19 -13.76
CA ASN A 281 -10.36 -15.36 -15.23
C ASN A 281 -9.34 -14.51 -16.04
N ARG A 282 -8.52 -13.67 -15.40
CA ARG A 282 -7.48 -12.86 -16.07
C ARG A 282 -6.23 -12.75 -15.19
N LEU A 283 -5.48 -13.85 -15.09
CA LEU A 283 -4.17 -13.90 -14.46
C LEU A 283 -3.14 -13.10 -15.28
N ASN A 284 -2.95 -11.82 -14.96
CA ASN A 284 -1.65 -11.21 -15.18
C ASN A 284 -0.77 -11.58 -13.99
N LEU A 285 -0.22 -12.78 -14.05
CA LEU A 285 0.67 -13.37 -13.07
C LEU A 285 1.98 -12.55 -13.05
N PHE A 286 2.17 -11.69 -12.06
CA PHE A 286 3.47 -11.07 -11.81
C PHE A 286 4.15 -11.90 -10.72
N LEU A 287 5.02 -12.81 -11.16
CA LEU A 287 5.89 -13.59 -10.28
C LEU A 287 7.01 -12.69 -9.78
N TRP A 288 7.14 -12.58 -8.46
CA TRP A 288 8.33 -12.09 -7.75
C TRP A 288 8.90 -13.23 -6.91
#